data_AF-A0A4Y6PWZ6-F1
#
_entry.id   AF-A0A4Y6PWZ6-F1
#
_cell.length_a   1.000
_cell.length_b   1.000
_cell.length_c   1.000
_cell.angle_alpha   90.00
_cell.angle_beta   90.00
_cell.angle_gamma   90.00
#
_symmetry.space_group_name_H-M   'P 1'
#
loop_
_entity.id
_entity.type
_entity.pdbx_description
1 polymer ?
#
loop_
_entity_poly.entity_id
_entity_poly.type
_entity_poly.pdbx_seq_one_letter_code
_entity_poly.pdbx_strand_id
1 'polypeptide(L)'
;MNVRTMTKWAAAALLVGLVGLAAPQRADAFCGFYVGGGSADLFANATQAAMMREGNRTVMSIQNNYQGPTEDFAMVVPVPVVLQETDVKTLPQDLFDKMDRLTAPRLVEYWEQDPCASPPMYEDSPTAGGGGTRDDVDTGGVTVEAEFKVGEYEVVILSATESTGLETWLNDNQYNIPQNAAPFLDPYVQNGSKFFVAKVDPNEVTFENGQAVLSPLRFHYDTPEFKIPIRLGLINSGGRQDLIVYTLGQNQRYEVANYDNVIIPTNIEVVDDVRHDFATFYRRLFQETVNQNPNAVVTEYSWDASTCDPCPGPTLDAGDYLTLGADVLPGQPTWNWTITRLHARYEKTDIGADLVFREAPPIVGGRERYDASGNLETGSEPGTVNNFQGRYIIRHHWTGPVMCQDPTFGRWGGPPGEEGGPSISTNPSPNTEGGQEQTPGSLDDSQLEELVIDAIPELGVTPAPRERSDAACTVRGVHGAIPAGFAVVLGLFGLAVIRRRRD
;
A
#
# COMPACT_ATOMS: atom_id res chain seq x y z
N MET A 1 -22.04 28.47 64.83
CA MET A 1 -21.79 27.11 64.33
C MET A 1 -22.51 26.96 62.98
N ASN A 2 -21.89 27.45 61.91
CA ASN A 2 -21.24 26.70 60.80
C ASN A 2 -22.28 25.94 59.95
N VAL A 3 -22.75 26.40 58.78
CA VAL A 3 -22.06 26.89 57.55
C VAL A 3 -20.87 26.01 57.18
N ARG A 4 -21.12 24.75 56.79
CA ARG A 4 -20.16 23.88 56.06
C ARG A 4 -20.75 22.51 55.76
N THR A 5 -21.74 22.38 54.86
CA THR A 5 -22.08 21.06 54.27
C THR A 5 -22.94 21.06 53.02
N MET A 6 -23.43 22.20 52.50
CA MET A 6 -24.30 22.22 51.30
C MET A 6 -23.61 22.75 50.02
N THR A 7 -22.28 22.69 49.93
CA THR A 7 -21.53 23.28 48.80
C THR A 7 -20.49 22.35 48.18
N LYS A 8 -20.72 21.02 48.21
CA LYS A 8 -19.76 20.04 47.64
C LYS A 8 -20.33 19.09 46.58
N TRP A 9 -21.61 19.21 46.21
CA TRP A 9 -22.25 18.31 45.23
C TRP A 9 -22.77 19.02 43.98
N ALA A 10 -22.32 20.24 43.69
CA ALA A 10 -22.66 20.98 42.48
C ALA A 10 -21.43 21.42 41.64
N ALA A 11 -20.21 21.13 42.10
CA ALA A 11 -18.97 21.49 41.39
C ALA A 11 -18.26 20.28 40.73
N ALA A 12 -18.79 19.06 40.87
CA ALA A 12 -18.24 17.85 40.25
C ALA A 12 -19.01 17.40 38.98
N ALA A 13 -20.10 18.09 38.62
CA ALA A 13 -20.93 17.77 37.45
C ALA A 13 -20.67 18.67 36.23
N LEU A 14 -19.66 19.55 36.28
CA LEU A 14 -19.36 20.50 35.21
C LEU A 14 -17.90 20.43 34.71
N LEU A 15 -17.14 19.41 35.12
CA LEU A 15 -15.72 19.21 34.74
C LEU A 15 -15.44 17.90 33.99
N VAL A 16 -16.48 17.16 33.59
CA VAL A 16 -16.35 15.94 32.75
C VAL A 16 -16.87 16.16 31.32
N GLY A 17 -17.39 17.34 31.00
CA GLY A 17 -18.05 17.63 29.72
C GLY A 17 -17.17 18.22 28.61
N LEU A 18 -15.84 18.25 28.75
CA LEU A 18 -14.96 18.87 27.74
C LEU A 18 -13.61 18.15 27.61
N VAL A 19 -13.63 16.82 27.56
CA VAL A 19 -12.60 16.12 26.78
C VAL A 19 -13.23 15.94 25.41
N GLY A 20 -13.09 16.98 24.59
CA GLY A 20 -13.42 16.88 23.18
C GLY A 20 -12.66 15.69 22.60
N LEU A 21 -13.38 14.90 21.81
CA LEU A 21 -12.85 13.92 20.88
C LEU A 21 -11.89 14.63 19.92
N ALA A 22 -10.68 14.91 20.36
CA ALA A 22 -9.55 15.08 19.47
C ALA A 22 -9.09 13.67 19.12
N ALA A 23 -9.82 13.02 18.21
CA ALA A 23 -9.19 11.99 17.42
C ALA A 23 -7.95 12.65 16.78
N PRO A 24 -6.74 12.07 16.88
CA PRO A 24 -5.60 12.61 16.18
C PRO A 24 -5.96 12.64 14.69
N GLN A 25 -6.16 13.84 14.15
CA GLN A 25 -6.31 14.01 12.71
C GLN A 25 -4.97 13.61 12.10
N ARG A 26 -4.99 12.51 11.35
CA ARG A 26 -3.83 12.13 10.54
C ARG A 26 -3.70 13.21 9.46
N ALA A 27 -2.50 13.77 9.37
CA ALA A 27 -2.10 14.63 8.28
C ALA A 27 -1.15 13.79 7.44
N ASP A 28 -1.32 13.76 6.14
CA ASP A 28 -0.54 12.87 5.31
C ASP A 28 0.71 13.56 4.72
N ALA A 29 1.60 12.76 4.16
CA ALA A 29 2.92 13.19 3.69
C ALA A 29 2.83 14.21 2.56
N PHE A 30 3.87 15.04 2.42
CA PHE A 30 4.12 15.88 1.25
C PHE A 30 5.61 15.96 0.93
N CYS A 31 5.99 15.83 -0.34
CA CYS A 31 7.39 16.00 -0.77
C CYS A 31 7.82 17.47 -0.88
N GLY A 32 6.92 18.38 -0.52
CA GLY A 32 7.11 19.82 -0.48
C GLY A 32 6.43 20.42 0.75
N PHE A 33 6.15 21.72 0.74
CA PHE A 33 5.24 22.32 1.70
C PHE A 33 4.32 23.32 1.01
N TYR A 34 3.13 23.51 1.57
CA TYR A 34 2.17 24.51 1.11
C TYR A 34 2.40 25.81 1.84
N VAL A 35 2.32 26.90 1.09
CA VAL A 35 2.23 28.27 1.60
C VAL A 35 0.92 28.88 1.14
N GLY A 36 0.29 29.75 1.92
CA GLY A 36 -1.03 30.33 1.59
C GLY A 36 -1.09 31.83 1.87
N GLY A 37 -1.92 32.59 1.18
CA GLY A 37 -2.08 34.04 1.39
C GLY A 37 -2.77 34.44 2.70
N GLY A 38 -3.36 33.47 3.42
CA GLY A 38 -4.14 33.65 4.65
C GLY A 38 -3.51 33.10 5.93
N SER A 39 -4.19 33.32 7.07
CA SER A 39 -3.79 32.81 8.40
C SER A 39 -4.37 31.42 8.72
N ALA A 40 -4.93 30.74 7.73
CA ALA A 40 -5.52 29.42 7.88
C ALA A 40 -4.45 28.32 7.79
N ASP A 41 -4.59 27.28 8.62
CA ASP A 41 -3.72 26.11 8.59
C ASP A 41 -3.94 25.31 7.29
N LEU A 42 -2.85 24.92 6.65
CA LEU A 42 -2.83 24.15 5.39
C LEU A 42 -2.39 22.72 5.67
N PHE A 43 -3.18 21.73 5.25
CA PHE A 43 -2.87 20.31 5.46
C PHE A 43 -2.65 19.60 4.13
N ALA A 44 -1.58 18.80 4.07
CA ALA A 44 -1.40 17.82 3.00
C ALA A 44 -2.14 16.54 3.39
N ASN A 45 -2.89 15.98 2.43
CA ASN A 45 -3.40 14.61 2.49
C ASN A 45 -2.78 13.77 1.36
N ALA A 46 -2.79 12.45 1.52
CA ALA A 46 -1.84 11.47 1.01
C ALA A 46 -1.03 11.88 -0.23
N THR A 47 0.30 11.96 -0.09
CA THR A 47 1.18 12.11 -1.26
C THR A 47 1.51 10.76 -1.83
N GLN A 48 1.28 10.63 -3.14
CA GLN A 48 1.83 9.56 -3.95
C GLN A 48 2.96 10.15 -4.81
N ALA A 49 4.11 9.48 -4.82
CA ALA A 49 5.23 9.85 -5.67
C ALA A 49 5.59 8.69 -6.60
N ALA A 50 5.68 8.94 -7.91
CA ALA A 50 6.21 7.99 -8.87
C ALA A 50 7.58 8.45 -9.37
N MET A 51 8.55 7.54 -9.37
CA MET A 51 9.94 7.80 -9.74
C MET A 51 10.38 6.85 -10.84
N MET A 52 10.89 7.40 -11.94
CA MET A 52 11.58 6.61 -12.98
C MET A 52 13.04 7.05 -13.05
N ARG A 53 13.95 6.10 -13.28
CA ARG A 53 15.38 6.41 -13.39
C ARG A 53 16.08 5.55 -14.44
N GLU A 54 16.94 6.20 -15.22
CA GLU A 54 17.90 5.58 -16.13
C GLU A 54 19.20 6.41 -16.10
N GLY A 55 20.32 5.79 -15.69
CA GLY A 55 21.58 6.49 -15.47
C GLY A 55 21.45 7.61 -14.42
N ASN A 56 21.68 8.87 -14.83
CA ASN A 56 21.51 10.06 -13.98
C ASN A 56 20.17 10.78 -14.20
N ARG A 57 19.40 10.38 -15.21
CA ARG A 57 18.12 11.04 -15.47
C ARG A 57 17.04 10.48 -14.57
N THR A 58 16.39 11.36 -13.83
CA THR A 58 15.28 11.03 -12.94
C THR A 58 14.03 11.74 -13.42
N VAL A 59 12.93 11.01 -13.49
CA VAL A 59 11.59 11.59 -13.64
C VAL A 59 10.86 11.39 -12.32
N MET A 60 10.31 12.47 -11.79
CA MET A 60 9.54 12.49 -10.55
C MET A 60 8.16 13.02 -10.86
N SER A 61 7.15 12.25 -10.46
CA SER A 61 5.74 12.63 -10.57
C SER A 61 5.15 12.63 -9.17
N ILE A 62 4.44 13.69 -8.80
CA ILE A 62 3.87 13.84 -7.46
C ILE A 62 2.39 14.16 -7.61
N GLN A 63 1.57 13.39 -6.91
CA GLN A 63 0.15 13.67 -6.68
C GLN A 63 -0.03 14.00 -5.21
N ASN A 64 -0.64 15.14 -4.91
CA ASN A 64 -0.93 15.58 -3.55
C ASN A 64 -2.41 15.89 -3.43
N ASN A 65 -3.03 15.46 -2.34
CA ASN A 65 -4.39 15.86 -2.01
C ASN A 65 -4.35 17.09 -1.11
N TYR A 66 -4.99 18.17 -1.55
CA TYR A 66 -5.00 19.43 -0.83
C TYR A 66 -6.23 19.55 0.07
N GLN A 67 -6.02 19.81 1.36
CA GLN A 67 -7.09 20.23 2.28
C GLN A 67 -6.75 21.57 2.90
N GLY A 68 -7.42 22.61 2.44
CA GLY A 68 -7.26 23.99 2.91
C GLY A 68 -8.09 24.96 2.07
N PRO A 69 -8.09 26.27 2.40
CA PRO A 69 -8.76 27.29 1.60
C PRO A 69 -8.11 27.38 0.22
N THR A 70 -8.89 27.50 -0.85
CA THR A 70 -8.34 27.54 -2.21
C THR A 70 -7.77 28.91 -2.62
N GLU A 71 -7.70 29.85 -1.69
CA GLU A 71 -7.23 31.21 -1.92
C GLU A 71 -5.71 31.27 -1.74
N ASP A 72 -5.00 31.59 -2.83
CA ASP A 72 -3.58 31.97 -2.89
C ASP A 72 -2.60 30.98 -2.23
N PHE A 73 -2.61 29.71 -2.65
CA PHE A 73 -1.62 28.73 -2.18
C PHE A 73 -0.62 28.28 -3.25
N ALA A 74 0.59 27.93 -2.82
CA ALA A 74 1.63 27.39 -3.68
C ALA A 74 2.27 26.15 -3.07
N MET A 75 2.62 25.19 -3.93
CA MET A 75 3.44 24.02 -3.62
C MET A 75 4.91 24.40 -3.80
N VAL A 76 5.73 24.18 -2.77
CA VAL A 76 7.18 24.40 -2.83
C VAL A 76 7.91 23.08 -2.72
N VAL A 77 8.62 22.68 -3.78
CA VAL A 77 9.37 21.42 -3.88
C VAL A 77 10.86 21.72 -4.09
N PRO A 78 11.78 21.12 -3.32
CA PRO A 78 13.20 21.32 -3.53
C PRO A 78 13.70 20.39 -4.64
N VAL A 79 14.43 20.95 -5.60
CA VAL A 79 14.96 20.23 -6.77
C VAL A 79 16.47 20.45 -6.88
N PRO A 80 17.25 19.48 -7.41
CA PRO A 80 18.71 19.57 -7.41
C PRO A 80 19.24 20.56 -8.47
N VAL A 81 18.44 20.89 -9.48
CA VAL A 81 18.81 21.75 -10.61
C VAL A 81 17.69 22.74 -10.91
N VAL A 82 18.00 23.78 -11.68
CA VAL A 82 16.98 24.70 -12.22
C VAL A 82 16.22 23.94 -13.31
N LEU A 83 14.91 23.77 -13.13
CA LEU A 83 14.05 23.16 -14.15
C LEU A 83 13.75 24.18 -15.27
N GLN A 84 13.46 23.70 -16.46
CA GLN A 84 12.95 24.50 -17.57
C GLN A 84 11.48 24.18 -17.81
N GLU A 85 10.78 25.02 -18.57
CA GLU A 85 9.37 24.78 -18.94
C GLU A 85 9.18 23.40 -19.58
N THR A 86 10.11 23.01 -20.46
CA THR A 86 10.07 21.70 -21.12
C THR A 86 10.26 20.52 -20.17
N ASP A 87 10.77 20.77 -18.96
CA ASP A 87 11.05 19.74 -17.98
C ASP A 87 9.82 19.34 -17.17
N VAL A 88 8.79 20.19 -17.15
CA VAL A 88 7.63 20.13 -16.26
C VAL A 88 6.35 19.95 -17.06
N LYS A 89 5.51 18.99 -16.68
CA LYS A 89 4.20 18.72 -17.27
C LYS A 89 3.22 18.26 -16.21
N THR A 90 1.92 18.41 -16.46
CA THR A 90 0.90 17.70 -15.68
C THR A 90 0.65 16.31 -16.26
N LEU A 91 0.17 15.40 -15.42
CA LEU A 91 -0.25 14.06 -15.80
C LEU A 91 -1.76 13.89 -15.57
N PRO A 92 -2.40 12.94 -16.25
CA PRO A 92 -3.78 12.59 -15.93
C PRO A 92 -3.82 11.80 -14.61
N GLN A 93 -4.89 11.98 -13.82
CA GLN A 93 -5.03 11.38 -12.49
C GLN A 93 -5.25 9.87 -12.53
N ASP A 94 -5.95 9.40 -13.55
CA ASP A 94 -6.25 7.98 -13.78
C ASP A 94 -4.98 7.11 -13.85
N LEU A 95 -3.84 7.69 -14.21
CA LEU A 95 -2.55 7.02 -14.21
C LEU A 95 -2.06 6.68 -12.79
N PHE A 96 -2.27 7.56 -11.81
CA PHE A 96 -1.98 7.27 -10.41
C PHE A 96 -2.97 6.26 -9.84
N ASP A 97 -4.25 6.38 -10.18
CA ASP A 97 -5.28 5.41 -9.77
C ASP A 97 -4.98 4.01 -10.32
N LYS A 98 -4.47 3.94 -11.55
CA LYS A 98 -4.04 2.70 -12.21
C LYS A 98 -2.84 2.08 -11.49
N MET A 99 -1.80 2.87 -11.16
CA MET A 99 -0.66 2.40 -10.37
C MET A 99 -1.09 1.94 -8.98
N ASP A 100 -1.96 2.70 -8.31
CA ASP A 100 -2.46 2.36 -6.97
C ASP A 100 -3.23 1.04 -7.01
N ARG A 101 -4.23 0.92 -7.89
CA ARG A 101 -5.02 -0.30 -8.04
C ARG A 101 -4.18 -1.51 -8.41
N LEU A 102 -3.20 -1.37 -9.31
CA LEU A 102 -2.32 -2.46 -9.72
C LEU A 102 -1.48 -2.98 -8.54
N THR A 103 -0.94 -2.07 -7.74
CA THR A 103 0.06 -2.37 -6.71
C THR A 103 -0.52 -2.48 -5.31
N ALA A 104 -1.82 -2.20 -5.13
CA ALA A 104 -2.50 -2.30 -3.86
C ALA A 104 -2.41 -3.73 -3.28
N PRO A 105 -2.37 -3.85 -1.94
CA PRO A 105 -2.55 -5.14 -1.28
C PRO A 105 -3.89 -5.77 -1.67
N ARG A 106 -3.90 -7.09 -1.86
CA ARG A 106 -5.06 -7.79 -2.46
C ARG A 106 -5.73 -8.71 -1.45
N LEU A 107 -7.04 -8.57 -1.33
CA LEU A 107 -7.90 -9.62 -0.78
C LEU A 107 -8.36 -10.51 -1.93
N VAL A 108 -8.04 -11.79 -1.87
CA VAL A 108 -8.35 -12.79 -2.89
C VAL A 108 -9.19 -13.90 -2.27
N GLU A 109 -10.29 -14.24 -2.93
CA GLU A 109 -11.18 -15.31 -2.51
C GLU A 109 -11.00 -16.53 -3.40
N TYR A 110 -10.88 -17.70 -2.77
CA TYR A 110 -10.76 -18.99 -3.44
C TYR A 110 -11.89 -19.91 -3.00
N TRP A 111 -12.52 -20.56 -3.95
CA TRP A 111 -13.51 -21.60 -3.69
C TRP A 111 -12.91 -22.96 -4.00
N GLU A 112 -13.09 -23.89 -3.07
CA GLU A 112 -12.77 -25.28 -3.31
C GLU A 112 -13.72 -25.81 -4.40
N GLN A 113 -13.14 -26.30 -5.48
CA GLN A 113 -13.85 -26.87 -6.61
C GLN A 113 -14.44 -28.22 -6.23
N ASP A 114 -15.49 -28.65 -6.94
CA ASP A 114 -16.12 -29.95 -6.72
C ASP A 114 -15.03 -31.04 -6.66
N PRO A 115 -14.85 -31.73 -5.52
CA PRO A 115 -13.79 -32.72 -5.34
C PRO A 115 -13.97 -33.95 -6.22
N CYS A 116 -15.12 -34.07 -6.89
CA CYS A 116 -15.45 -35.13 -7.83
C CYS A 116 -15.34 -34.72 -9.31
N ALA A 117 -15.12 -33.44 -9.61
CA ALA A 117 -14.94 -32.98 -10.98
C ALA A 117 -13.57 -33.41 -11.55
N SER A 118 -13.55 -33.82 -12.82
CA SER A 118 -12.30 -33.97 -13.58
C SER A 118 -11.77 -32.60 -14.00
N PRO A 119 -10.44 -32.37 -14.04
CA PRO A 119 -9.89 -31.10 -14.50
C PRO A 119 -10.37 -30.76 -15.92
N PRO A 120 -10.77 -29.51 -16.22
CA PRO A 120 -11.05 -29.10 -17.59
C PRO A 120 -9.78 -29.17 -18.45
N MET A 121 -9.87 -29.74 -19.65
CA MET A 121 -8.83 -29.58 -20.67
C MET A 121 -9.00 -28.20 -21.32
N TYR A 122 -7.99 -27.33 -21.18
CA TYR A 122 -7.95 -26.07 -21.92
C TYR A 122 -7.34 -26.31 -23.31
N GLU A 123 -8.06 -25.91 -24.37
CA GLU A 123 -7.55 -25.83 -25.75
C GLU A 123 -6.98 -24.42 -26.00
N ASP A 124 -5.70 -24.32 -26.38
CA ASP A 124 -5.03 -23.06 -26.72
C ASP A 124 -5.63 -22.44 -27.99
N SER A 125 -6.01 -21.15 -27.93
CA SER A 125 -6.40 -20.34 -29.10
C SER A 125 -5.35 -19.26 -29.39
N PRO A 126 -4.90 -19.06 -30.65
CA PRO A 126 -3.88 -18.07 -30.99
C PRO A 126 -4.47 -16.66 -31.19
N THR A 127 -3.78 -15.64 -30.64
CA THR A 127 -4.04 -14.21 -30.85
C THR A 127 -3.36 -13.67 -32.11
N ALA A 128 -4.08 -12.85 -32.89
CA ALA A 128 -3.62 -12.22 -34.12
C ALA A 128 -3.11 -10.78 -33.87
N GLY A 129 -1.90 -10.47 -34.34
CA GLY A 129 -1.28 -9.14 -34.26
C GLY A 129 -1.65 -8.22 -35.43
N GLY A 130 -1.84 -6.93 -35.15
CA GLY A 130 -2.02 -5.86 -36.12
C GLY A 130 -0.99 -4.75 -35.91
N GLY A 131 -0.26 -4.38 -36.95
CA GLY A 131 0.72 -3.30 -36.96
C GLY A 131 0.30 -2.13 -37.86
N GLY A 132 0.70 -0.91 -37.47
CA GLY A 132 0.59 0.30 -38.29
C GLY A 132 1.62 1.34 -37.88
N THR A 133 2.40 1.83 -38.86
CA THR A 133 3.45 2.86 -38.77
C THR A 133 2.93 4.26 -39.07
N ARG A 134 3.57 5.31 -38.53
CA ARG A 134 3.76 6.63 -39.18
C ARG A 134 4.89 7.46 -38.53
N ASP A 135 5.46 8.33 -39.38
CA ASP A 135 6.77 9.00 -39.29
C ASP A 135 6.82 10.36 -38.55
N ASP A 136 8.08 10.69 -38.27
CA ASP A 136 8.83 11.83 -37.70
C ASP A 136 8.49 13.28 -38.16
N VAL A 137 8.72 14.28 -37.27
CA VAL A 137 9.20 15.66 -37.62
C VAL A 137 9.91 16.34 -36.41
N ASP A 138 11.15 16.77 -36.64
CA ASP A 138 12.05 17.63 -35.82
C ASP A 138 11.73 19.14 -35.96
N THR A 139 12.05 19.96 -34.95
CA THR A 139 12.91 21.17 -35.05
C THR A 139 12.89 22.07 -33.80
N GLY A 140 14.09 22.37 -33.29
CA GLY A 140 14.52 23.75 -32.98
C GLY A 140 14.30 24.28 -31.55
N GLY A 141 15.41 24.60 -30.87
CA GLY A 141 15.43 25.17 -29.52
C GLY A 141 15.36 26.70 -29.43
N VAL A 142 15.38 27.21 -28.20
CA VAL A 142 16.31 28.21 -27.62
C VAL A 142 15.80 28.63 -26.22
N THR A 143 16.77 28.92 -25.36
CA THR A 143 16.79 29.36 -23.95
C THR A 143 16.01 30.64 -23.58
N VAL A 144 15.35 30.65 -22.40
CA VAL A 144 15.28 31.73 -21.36
C VAL A 144 14.85 31.10 -20.01
N GLU A 145 15.38 31.56 -18.86
CA GLU A 145 14.94 31.11 -17.51
C GLU A 145 13.55 31.70 -17.17
N ALA A 146 12.59 30.81 -16.88
CA ALA A 146 11.17 31.02 -17.16
C ALA A 146 10.26 31.06 -15.93
N GLU A 147 9.25 31.92 -16.00
CA GLU A 147 7.96 31.82 -15.34
C GLU A 147 6.97 31.29 -16.41
N PHE A 148 6.24 30.21 -16.13
CA PHE A 148 5.36 29.57 -17.11
C PHE A 148 4.14 28.90 -16.47
N LYS A 149 3.06 28.75 -17.24
CA LYS A 149 1.82 28.09 -16.79
C LYS A 149 1.78 26.66 -17.32
N VAL A 150 1.53 25.67 -16.44
CA VAL A 150 1.29 24.27 -16.81
C VAL A 150 0.03 23.79 -16.12
N GLY A 151 -1.02 23.49 -16.89
CA GLY A 151 -2.33 23.17 -16.31
C GLY A 151 -2.85 24.31 -15.44
N GLU A 152 -3.20 23.98 -14.21
CA GLU A 152 -3.65 24.91 -13.15
C GLU A 152 -2.50 25.60 -12.39
N TYR A 153 -1.24 25.31 -12.73
CA TYR A 153 -0.08 25.78 -12.00
C TYR A 153 0.63 26.95 -12.69
N GLU A 154 0.83 28.05 -11.98
CA GLU A 154 1.80 29.10 -12.30
C GLU A 154 3.14 28.73 -11.63
N VAL A 155 4.12 28.34 -12.44
CA VAL A 155 5.42 27.85 -11.96
C VAL A 155 6.45 28.99 -11.95
N VAL A 156 7.05 29.20 -10.77
CA VAL A 156 8.22 30.05 -10.57
C VAL A 156 9.36 29.20 -10.04
N ILE A 157 10.54 29.33 -10.64
CA ILE A 157 11.74 28.60 -10.22
C ILE A 157 12.71 29.60 -9.63
N LEU A 158 13.03 29.44 -8.34
CA LEU A 158 13.87 30.36 -7.60
C LEU A 158 15.35 29.97 -7.70
N SER A 159 16.19 30.96 -7.97
CA SER A 159 17.63 30.77 -8.17
C SER A 159 18.38 30.46 -6.86
N ALA A 160 19.63 29.98 -6.97
CA ALA A 160 20.49 29.62 -5.84
C ALA A 160 20.87 30.80 -4.93
N THR A 161 20.84 32.03 -5.45
CA THR A 161 21.10 33.26 -4.68
C THR A 161 19.87 33.71 -3.91
N GLU A 162 18.68 33.44 -4.45
CA GLU A 162 17.39 33.68 -3.81
C GLU A 162 17.01 32.59 -2.82
N SER A 163 17.65 31.41 -2.82
CA SER A 163 17.36 30.36 -1.83
C SER A 163 17.73 30.77 -0.41
N THR A 164 18.70 31.68 -0.23
CA THR A 164 18.95 32.36 1.06
C THR A 164 17.91 33.44 1.40
N GLY A 165 17.09 33.82 0.42
CA GLY A 165 15.95 34.73 0.53
C GLY A 165 14.62 34.07 0.17
N LEU A 166 14.50 32.73 0.22
CA LEU A 166 13.24 32.04 -0.11
C LEU A 166 12.13 32.55 0.81
N GLU A 167 12.44 32.70 2.10
CA GLU A 167 11.51 33.28 3.06
C GLU A 167 11.18 34.73 2.71
N THR A 168 12.17 35.53 2.29
CA THR A 168 11.94 36.91 1.85
C THR A 168 11.06 36.97 0.61
N TRP A 169 11.34 36.17 -0.42
CA TRP A 169 10.56 36.09 -1.64
C TRP A 169 9.13 35.63 -1.37
N LEU A 170 8.95 34.60 -0.54
CA LEU A 170 7.62 34.12 -0.13
C LEU A 170 6.84 35.24 0.58
N ASN A 171 7.46 35.92 1.55
CA ASN A 171 6.83 37.06 2.24
C ASN A 171 6.53 38.24 1.30
N ASP A 172 7.45 38.59 0.39
CA ASP A 172 7.28 39.67 -0.58
C ASP A 172 6.15 39.38 -1.58
N ASN A 173 5.93 38.09 -1.89
CA ASN A 173 4.81 37.60 -2.70
C ASN A 173 3.57 37.24 -1.87
N GLN A 174 3.51 37.71 -0.61
CA GLN A 174 2.36 37.60 0.30
C GLN A 174 2.00 36.16 0.72
N TYR A 175 2.92 35.23 0.59
CA TYR A 175 2.76 33.87 1.10
C TYR A 175 3.07 33.78 2.59
N ASN A 176 2.17 33.18 3.35
CA ASN A 176 2.35 32.87 4.76
C ASN A 176 3.17 31.58 4.91
N ILE A 177 4.34 31.72 5.53
CA ILE A 177 5.24 30.60 5.81
C ILE A 177 4.93 30.06 7.20
N PRO A 178 4.75 28.74 7.37
CA PRO A 178 4.52 28.13 8.67
C PRO A 178 5.63 28.50 9.68
N GLN A 179 5.25 28.77 10.92
CA GLN A 179 6.21 29.04 12.00
C GLN A 179 7.16 27.83 12.16
N ASN A 180 8.47 28.08 12.18
CA ASN A 180 9.55 27.07 12.22
C ASN A 180 9.81 26.31 10.90
N ALA A 181 9.59 26.90 9.72
CA ALA A 181 10.03 26.32 8.45
C ALA A 181 11.56 26.29 8.27
N ALA A 182 12.27 27.29 8.80
CA ALA A 182 13.73 27.45 8.60
C ALA A 182 14.57 26.19 8.88
N PRO A 183 14.41 25.47 10.02
CA PRO A 183 15.20 24.26 10.29
C PRO A 183 14.98 23.11 9.30
N PHE A 184 13.83 23.09 8.61
CA PHE A 184 13.53 22.11 7.57
C PHE A 184 14.06 22.54 6.20
N LEU A 185 14.14 23.84 5.94
CA LEU A 185 14.64 24.44 4.69
C LEU A 185 16.17 24.52 4.65
N ASP A 186 16.82 24.84 5.78
CA ASP A 186 18.26 25.05 5.92
C ASP A 186 19.11 23.96 5.23
N PRO A 187 18.82 22.65 5.39
CA PRO A 187 19.62 21.61 4.77
C PRO A 187 19.56 21.61 3.24
N TYR A 188 18.42 21.97 2.65
CA TYR A 188 18.27 22.08 1.19
C TYR A 188 19.02 23.29 0.66
N VAL A 189 18.93 24.43 1.36
CA VAL A 189 19.67 25.65 1.00
C VAL A 189 21.18 25.40 1.08
N GLN A 190 21.66 24.80 2.17
CA GLN A 190 23.09 24.50 2.36
C GLN A 190 23.62 23.49 1.33
N ASN A 191 22.79 22.54 0.90
CA ASN A 191 23.12 21.58 -0.15
C ASN A 191 22.95 22.15 -1.58
N GLY A 192 22.60 23.43 -1.71
CA GLY A 192 22.50 24.12 -3.00
C GLY A 192 21.25 23.75 -3.82
N SER A 193 20.22 23.16 -3.21
CA SER A 193 18.94 22.91 -3.86
C SER A 193 18.32 24.21 -4.40
N LYS A 194 17.54 24.06 -5.47
CA LYS A 194 16.65 25.11 -5.99
C LYS A 194 15.23 24.83 -5.51
N PHE A 195 14.38 25.84 -5.54
CA PHE A 195 12.98 25.69 -5.13
C PHE A 195 12.07 25.90 -6.33
N PHE A 196 11.33 24.84 -6.64
CA PHE A 196 10.24 24.85 -7.60
C PHE A 196 8.98 25.27 -6.85
N VAL A 197 8.44 26.44 -7.18
CA VAL A 197 7.20 26.98 -6.59
C VAL A 197 6.11 26.86 -7.64
N ALA A 198 5.12 26.01 -7.40
CA ALA A 198 3.95 25.85 -8.24
C ALA A 198 2.75 26.49 -7.53
N LYS A 199 2.43 27.73 -7.89
CA LYS A 199 1.24 28.43 -7.41
C LYS A 199 0.01 27.87 -8.11
N VAL A 200 -1.05 27.61 -7.36
CA VAL A 200 -2.30 27.08 -7.91
C VAL A 200 -3.24 28.23 -8.27
N ASP A 201 -3.76 28.22 -9.51
CA ASP A 201 -4.80 29.14 -9.98
C ASP A 201 -6.19 28.55 -9.65
N PRO A 202 -6.91 29.09 -8.64
CA PRO A 202 -8.18 28.52 -8.19
C PRO A 202 -9.29 28.55 -9.25
N ASN A 203 -9.14 29.33 -10.33
CA ASN A 203 -10.11 29.37 -11.42
C ASN A 203 -9.98 28.18 -12.38
N GLU A 204 -8.84 27.47 -12.34
CA GLU A 204 -8.53 26.33 -13.22
C GLU A 204 -8.60 25.00 -12.44
N VAL A 205 -8.81 25.05 -11.13
CA VAL A 205 -8.91 23.88 -10.25
C VAL A 205 -10.26 23.20 -10.40
N THR A 206 -10.24 21.87 -10.52
CA THR A 206 -11.46 21.06 -10.42
C THR A 206 -11.76 20.78 -8.95
N PHE A 207 -13.03 20.84 -8.57
CA PHE A 207 -13.47 20.57 -7.21
C PHE A 207 -14.33 19.32 -7.15
N GLU A 208 -13.98 18.40 -6.25
CA GLU A 208 -14.79 17.23 -5.93
C GLU A 208 -15.06 17.20 -4.44
N ASN A 209 -16.33 17.03 -4.04
CA ASN A 209 -16.76 17.01 -2.64
C ASN A 209 -16.26 18.21 -1.79
N GLY A 210 -16.07 19.37 -2.42
CA GLY A 210 -15.57 20.58 -1.76
C GLY A 210 -14.06 20.61 -1.53
N GLN A 211 -13.32 19.66 -2.08
CA GLN A 211 -11.85 19.62 -2.07
C GLN A 211 -11.29 19.93 -3.45
N ALA A 212 -10.15 20.63 -3.48
CA ALA A 212 -9.43 20.90 -4.72
C ALA A 212 -8.75 19.62 -5.20
N VAL A 213 -9.04 19.23 -6.44
CA VAL A 213 -8.48 18.06 -7.11
C VAL A 213 -7.44 18.56 -8.09
N LEU A 214 -6.17 18.35 -7.73
CA LEU A 214 -5.01 18.85 -8.48
C LEU A 214 -4.43 17.77 -9.40
N SER A 215 -4.07 18.17 -10.62
CA SER A 215 -3.37 17.34 -11.59
C SER A 215 -1.99 16.98 -11.05
N PRO A 216 -1.57 15.69 -11.08
CA PRO A 216 -0.23 15.31 -10.70
C PRO A 216 0.81 16.08 -11.51
N LEU A 217 1.86 16.54 -10.85
CA LEU A 217 2.96 17.26 -11.49
C LEU A 217 4.13 16.32 -11.73
N ARG A 218 4.57 16.25 -12.98
CA ARG A 218 5.75 15.53 -13.42
C ARG A 218 6.84 16.51 -13.78
N PHE A 219 8.04 16.26 -13.29
CA PHE A 219 9.24 16.96 -13.69
C PHE A 219 10.41 16.01 -13.81
N HIS A 220 11.42 16.39 -14.58
CA HIS A 220 12.61 15.57 -14.75
C HIS A 220 13.89 16.38 -14.68
N TYR A 221 14.98 15.73 -14.29
CA TYR A 221 16.27 16.37 -14.07
C TYR A 221 17.39 15.33 -14.07
N ASP A 222 18.62 15.81 -14.30
CA ASP A 222 19.82 14.98 -14.30
C ASP A 222 20.60 15.18 -12.99
N THR A 223 20.76 14.11 -12.21
CA THR A 223 21.51 14.10 -10.95
C THR A 223 22.04 12.71 -10.60
N PRO A 224 23.23 12.60 -10.00
CA PRO A 224 23.70 11.32 -9.46
C PRO A 224 22.87 10.84 -8.26
N GLU A 225 22.16 11.74 -7.57
CA GLU A 225 21.36 11.38 -6.40
C GLU A 225 19.97 10.88 -6.79
N PHE A 226 19.59 9.67 -6.36
CA PHE A 226 18.22 9.18 -6.50
C PHE A 226 17.51 9.29 -5.16
N LYS A 227 16.75 10.38 -4.92
CA LYS A 227 16.12 10.65 -3.63
C LYS A 227 14.79 11.39 -3.74
N ILE A 228 13.96 11.30 -2.71
CA ILE A 228 12.71 12.05 -2.55
C ILE A 228 12.83 12.99 -1.34
N PRO A 229 12.62 14.30 -1.51
CA PRO A 229 12.80 15.30 -0.45
C PRO A 229 11.59 15.39 0.49
N ILE A 230 11.37 14.37 1.33
CA ILE A 230 10.17 14.25 2.17
C ILE A 230 10.15 15.20 3.38
N ARG A 231 11.28 15.81 3.75
CA ARG A 231 11.35 16.56 5.02
C ARG A 231 10.53 17.85 5.00
N LEU A 232 10.27 18.42 3.82
CA LEU A 232 9.45 19.63 3.74
C LEU A 232 7.98 19.36 4.06
N GLY A 233 7.45 18.16 3.78
CA GLY A 233 6.07 17.82 4.13
C GLY A 233 5.80 17.82 5.62
N LEU A 234 6.84 17.62 6.42
CA LEU A 234 6.75 17.68 7.87
C LEU A 234 6.39 19.09 8.35
N ILE A 235 6.69 20.15 7.61
CA ILE A 235 6.39 21.53 8.02
C ILE A 235 4.87 21.67 8.26
N ASN A 236 4.06 21.13 7.36
CA ASN A 236 2.59 21.20 7.40
C ASN A 236 1.95 19.95 8.03
N SER A 237 2.74 19.08 8.67
CA SER A 237 2.20 17.90 9.32
C SER A 237 1.49 18.23 10.63
N GLY A 238 0.22 17.80 10.72
CA GLY A 238 -0.54 17.66 11.96
C GLY A 238 -0.21 16.41 12.78
N GLY A 239 0.64 15.49 12.29
CA GLY A 239 0.97 14.25 12.98
C GLY A 239 1.84 13.26 12.19
N ARG A 240 1.49 11.98 12.25
CA ARG A 240 2.10 10.93 11.42
C ARG A 240 1.58 11.01 10.00
N GLN A 241 2.51 10.93 9.06
CA GLN A 241 2.33 11.02 7.62
C GLN A 241 2.58 9.66 6.97
N ASP A 242 1.74 9.31 6.01
CA ASP A 242 1.91 8.17 5.12
C ASP A 242 2.29 8.66 3.71
N LEU A 243 3.36 8.09 3.14
CA LEU A 243 3.82 8.34 1.76
C LEU A 243 3.88 7.02 1.02
N ILE A 244 3.19 6.97 -0.14
CA ILE A 244 3.31 5.88 -1.10
C ILE A 244 4.28 6.30 -2.20
N VAL A 245 5.32 5.50 -2.41
CA VAL A 245 6.31 5.69 -3.48
C VAL A 245 6.22 4.54 -4.46
N TYR A 246 6.01 4.86 -5.74
CA TYR A 246 6.15 3.94 -6.85
C TYR A 246 7.51 4.16 -7.50
N THR A 247 8.40 3.18 -7.46
CA THR A 247 9.62 3.21 -8.29
C THR A 247 9.40 2.35 -9.51
N LEU A 248 9.65 2.89 -10.71
CA LEU A 248 9.66 2.14 -11.95
C LEU A 248 11.10 2.09 -12.48
N GLY A 249 11.67 0.88 -12.51
CA GLY A 249 13.02 0.62 -13.01
C GLY A 249 13.01 -0.40 -14.14
N GLN A 250 13.83 -0.20 -15.17
CA GLN A 250 13.89 -1.16 -16.28
C GLN A 250 14.56 -2.47 -15.81
N ASN A 251 13.79 -3.55 -15.72
CA ASN A 251 14.17 -4.83 -15.13
C ASN A 251 14.72 -4.75 -13.69
N GLN A 252 14.46 -3.66 -12.98
CA GLN A 252 15.17 -3.33 -11.74
C GLN A 252 14.22 -2.86 -10.65
N ARG A 253 14.27 -3.54 -9.50
CA ARG A 253 13.60 -3.11 -8.26
C ARG A 253 14.46 -2.06 -7.57
N TYR A 254 13.83 -1.08 -6.94
CA TYR A 254 14.49 -0.15 -6.03
C TYR A 254 13.97 -0.29 -4.61
N GLU A 255 14.82 0.05 -3.66
CA GLU A 255 14.50 0.12 -2.23
C GLU A 255 15.22 1.32 -1.61
N VAL A 256 14.89 1.69 -0.36
CA VAL A 256 15.58 2.81 0.28
C VAL A 256 16.95 2.39 0.80
N ALA A 257 17.95 3.24 0.62
CA ALA A 257 19.35 2.97 0.96
C ALA A 257 19.72 3.39 2.38
N ASN A 258 18.97 4.33 2.97
CA ASN A 258 19.30 5.01 4.22
C ASN A 258 18.29 4.77 5.35
N TYR A 259 17.35 3.86 5.14
CA TYR A 259 16.40 3.37 6.15
C TYR A 259 16.33 1.85 6.05
N ASP A 260 15.86 1.20 7.11
CA ASP A 260 15.59 -0.23 7.07
C ASP A 260 14.47 -0.52 6.07
N ASN A 261 14.58 -1.63 5.36
CA ASN A 261 13.55 -2.08 4.43
C ASN A 261 12.93 -3.34 5.00
N VAL A 262 11.61 -3.36 5.07
CA VAL A 262 10.83 -4.53 5.45
C VAL A 262 9.84 -4.86 4.36
N ILE A 263 9.44 -6.11 4.28
CA ILE A 263 8.47 -6.58 3.30
C ILE A 263 7.19 -6.93 4.05
N ILE A 264 6.05 -6.49 3.53
CA ILE A 264 4.77 -6.77 4.20
C ILE A 264 4.53 -8.29 4.24
N PRO A 265 4.06 -8.85 5.38
CA PRO A 265 3.62 -10.24 5.42
C PRO A 265 2.58 -10.53 4.34
N THR A 266 2.63 -11.71 3.73
CA THR A 266 1.82 -12.04 2.54
C THR A 266 1.43 -13.52 2.51
N ASN A 267 0.43 -13.83 1.67
CA ASN A 267 -0.26 -15.11 1.58
C ASN A 267 -0.84 -15.54 2.94
N ILE A 268 -1.47 -14.59 3.63
CA ILE A 268 -2.09 -14.83 4.93
C ILE A 268 -3.56 -15.15 4.70
N GLU A 269 -4.00 -16.31 5.18
CA GLU A 269 -5.42 -16.62 5.22
C GLU A 269 -6.12 -15.81 6.31
N VAL A 270 -7.30 -15.27 6.01
CA VAL A 270 -8.10 -14.40 6.87
C VAL A 270 -9.54 -14.89 6.95
N VAL A 271 -10.25 -14.47 8.00
CA VAL A 271 -11.67 -14.80 8.16
C VAL A 271 -12.54 -14.12 7.09
N ASP A 272 -13.69 -14.72 6.78
CA ASP A 272 -14.65 -14.20 5.79
C ASP A 272 -15.07 -12.75 6.05
N ASP A 273 -15.23 -12.35 7.33
CA ASP A 273 -15.64 -11.00 7.72
C ASP A 273 -14.69 -9.90 7.21
N VAL A 274 -13.42 -10.22 6.94
CA VAL A 274 -12.43 -9.26 6.40
C VAL A 274 -12.86 -8.68 5.05
N ARG A 275 -13.68 -9.36 4.25
CA ARG A 275 -14.17 -8.81 2.98
C ARG A 275 -15.03 -7.56 3.14
N HIS A 276 -15.65 -7.38 4.30
CA HIS A 276 -16.52 -6.24 4.58
C HIS A 276 -15.74 -4.99 5.01
N ASP A 277 -14.51 -5.16 5.51
CA ASP A 277 -13.63 -4.06 5.95
C ASP A 277 -12.15 -4.44 5.82
N PHE A 278 -11.74 -4.73 4.59
CA PHE A 278 -10.37 -5.11 4.29
C PHE A 278 -9.38 -3.99 4.63
N ALA A 279 -9.82 -2.74 4.52
CA ALA A 279 -8.99 -1.58 4.82
C ALA A 279 -8.59 -1.53 6.30
N THR A 280 -9.51 -1.77 7.23
CA THR A 280 -9.16 -1.83 8.65
C THR A 280 -8.22 -2.99 8.96
N PHE A 281 -8.47 -4.18 8.39
CA PHE A 281 -7.55 -5.31 8.54
C PHE A 281 -6.13 -4.94 8.06
N TYR A 282 -6.00 -4.41 6.84
CA TYR A 282 -4.69 -4.09 6.27
C TYR A 282 -3.97 -3.02 7.08
N ARG A 283 -4.66 -1.94 7.47
CA ARG A 283 -4.07 -0.86 8.29
C ARG A 283 -3.56 -1.37 9.63
N ARG A 284 -4.22 -2.37 10.25
CA ARG A 284 -3.73 -3.03 11.47
C ARG A 284 -2.46 -3.82 11.22
N LEU A 285 -2.45 -4.66 10.19
CA LEU A 285 -1.27 -5.43 9.81
C LEU A 285 -0.06 -4.54 9.51
N PHE A 286 -0.27 -3.48 8.73
CA PHE A 286 0.75 -2.49 8.43
C PHE A 286 1.23 -1.78 9.70
N GLN A 287 0.31 -1.37 10.58
CA GLN A 287 0.68 -0.73 11.84
C GLN A 287 1.53 -1.65 12.72
N GLU A 288 1.19 -2.93 12.81
CA GLU A 288 1.98 -3.90 13.56
C GLU A 288 3.36 -4.12 12.93
N THR A 289 3.43 -4.18 11.59
CA THR A 289 4.69 -4.27 10.83
C THR A 289 5.61 -3.08 11.16
N VAL A 290 5.09 -1.85 11.15
CA VAL A 290 5.87 -0.64 11.46
C VAL A 290 6.20 -0.54 12.96
N ASN A 291 5.32 -1.01 13.86
CA ASN A 291 5.61 -1.03 15.30
C ASN A 291 6.82 -1.90 15.63
N GLN A 292 6.95 -3.05 14.98
CA GLN A 292 8.08 -3.96 15.15
C GLN A 292 9.34 -3.50 14.41
N ASN A 293 9.17 -2.62 13.42
CA ASN A 293 10.25 -2.10 12.59
C ASN A 293 10.18 -0.56 12.51
N PRO A 294 10.47 0.16 13.61
CA PRO A 294 10.39 1.61 13.64
C PRO A 294 11.23 2.25 12.53
N ASN A 295 10.67 3.23 11.82
CA ASN A 295 11.30 3.98 10.73
C ASN A 295 11.62 3.16 9.45
N ALA A 296 11.23 1.89 9.38
CA ALA A 296 11.40 1.11 8.18
C ALA A 296 10.45 1.56 7.07
N VAL A 297 10.90 1.41 5.83
CA VAL A 297 10.05 1.55 4.63
C VAL A 297 9.57 0.18 4.20
N VAL A 298 8.26 0.03 4.05
CA VAL A 298 7.62 -1.25 3.77
C VAL A 298 7.47 -1.45 2.27
N THR A 299 7.97 -2.56 1.73
CA THR A 299 7.64 -3.00 0.36
C THR A 299 6.31 -3.75 0.38
N GLU A 300 5.31 -3.23 -0.33
CA GLU A 300 3.97 -3.81 -0.44
C GLU A 300 3.77 -4.57 -1.77
N TYR A 301 4.54 -4.20 -2.80
CA TYR A 301 4.47 -4.79 -4.15
C TYR A 301 5.80 -4.67 -4.88
N SER A 302 6.18 -5.67 -5.67
CA SER A 302 7.27 -5.59 -6.65
C SER A 302 7.05 -6.60 -7.78
N TRP A 303 6.71 -6.12 -8.97
CA TRP A 303 6.39 -6.96 -10.13
C TRP A 303 6.70 -6.21 -11.44
N ASP A 304 6.78 -6.93 -12.55
CA ASP A 304 6.62 -6.30 -13.88
C ASP A 304 5.29 -5.54 -13.98
N ALA A 305 5.33 -4.27 -14.39
CA ALA A 305 4.18 -3.38 -14.39
C ALA A 305 3.12 -3.72 -15.45
N SER A 306 3.48 -4.53 -16.46
CA SER A 306 2.59 -4.96 -17.53
C SER A 306 1.80 -6.23 -17.20
N THR A 307 2.10 -6.88 -16.07
CA THR A 307 1.46 -8.14 -15.68
C THR A 307 1.24 -8.23 -14.17
N CYS A 308 0.36 -9.12 -13.75
CA CYS A 308 0.09 -9.48 -12.37
C CYS A 308 -0.62 -10.83 -12.34
N ASP A 309 -0.67 -11.45 -11.17
CA ASP A 309 -1.53 -12.59 -10.93
C ASP A 309 -1.93 -12.68 -9.45
N PRO A 310 -3.22 -12.67 -9.09
CA PRO A 310 -4.35 -12.32 -9.94
C PRO A 310 -4.39 -10.78 -10.14
N CYS A 311 -4.95 -10.28 -11.24
CA CYS A 311 -4.93 -8.85 -11.57
C CYS A 311 -6.20 -8.09 -11.15
N PRO A 312 -6.12 -7.07 -10.28
CA PRO A 312 -7.30 -6.32 -9.80
C PRO A 312 -7.83 -5.29 -10.80
N GLY A 313 -7.08 -4.96 -11.86
CA GLY A 313 -7.40 -3.88 -12.81
C GLY A 313 -6.40 -3.83 -13.96
N PRO A 314 -6.49 -2.81 -14.85
CA PRO A 314 -5.60 -2.77 -16.00
C PRO A 314 -4.14 -2.61 -15.56
N THR A 315 -3.26 -3.38 -16.18
CA THR A 315 -1.80 -3.25 -16.02
C THR A 315 -1.27 -2.06 -16.82
N LEU A 316 -0.05 -1.61 -16.51
CA LEU A 316 0.57 -0.52 -17.25
C LEU A 316 0.99 -0.97 -18.65
N ASP A 317 0.77 -0.10 -19.62
CA ASP A 317 1.14 -0.30 -21.02
C ASP A 317 2.20 0.70 -21.49
N ALA A 318 2.62 0.58 -22.75
CA ALA A 318 3.62 1.44 -23.36
C ALA A 318 3.27 2.94 -23.31
N GLY A 319 1.97 3.28 -23.44
CA GLY A 319 1.49 4.64 -23.36
C GLY A 319 1.58 5.21 -21.94
N ASP A 320 1.29 4.39 -20.93
CA ASP A 320 1.47 4.77 -19.53
C ASP A 320 2.93 5.07 -19.20
N TYR A 321 3.87 4.22 -19.66
CA TYR A 321 5.30 4.44 -19.42
C TYR A 321 5.78 5.75 -20.03
N LEU A 322 5.39 6.04 -21.27
CA LEU A 322 5.73 7.30 -21.94
C LEU A 322 5.15 8.51 -21.20
N THR A 323 3.89 8.41 -20.76
CA THR A 323 3.23 9.46 -19.97
C THR A 323 3.96 9.69 -18.65
N LEU A 324 4.31 8.63 -17.92
CA LEU A 324 5.02 8.68 -16.63
C LEU A 324 6.42 9.27 -16.74
N GLY A 325 7.13 9.06 -17.85
CA GLY A 325 8.51 9.55 -17.98
C GLY A 325 9.43 8.85 -18.96
N ALA A 326 9.03 7.71 -19.54
CA ALA A 326 9.90 7.00 -20.47
C ALA A 326 10.26 7.84 -21.72
N ASP A 327 9.42 8.80 -22.10
CA ASP A 327 9.65 9.72 -23.23
C ASP A 327 10.92 10.59 -23.08
N VAL A 328 11.36 10.85 -21.85
CA VAL A 328 12.57 11.67 -21.59
C VAL A 328 13.76 10.86 -21.10
N LEU A 329 13.60 9.56 -20.87
CA LEU A 329 14.69 8.68 -20.46
C LEU A 329 15.56 8.24 -21.65
N PRO A 330 16.88 8.06 -21.47
CA PRO A 330 17.74 7.48 -22.49
C PRO A 330 17.18 6.16 -23.04
N GLY A 331 17.12 6.05 -24.37
CA GLY A 331 16.60 4.85 -25.05
C GLY A 331 15.08 4.69 -25.05
N GLN A 332 14.34 5.56 -24.36
CA GLN A 332 12.88 5.61 -24.30
C GLN A 332 12.22 4.21 -24.15
N PRO A 333 12.57 3.44 -23.11
CA PRO A 333 12.13 2.06 -23.02
C PRO A 333 10.63 1.96 -22.74
N THR A 334 9.92 1.17 -23.55
CA THR A 334 8.46 0.99 -23.46
C THR A 334 8.05 -0.38 -22.95
N TRP A 335 8.98 -1.14 -22.37
CA TRP A 335 8.76 -2.50 -21.86
C TRP A 335 9.69 -2.82 -20.69
N ASN A 336 9.39 -3.93 -20.01
CA ASN A 336 10.15 -4.50 -18.90
C ASN A 336 10.35 -3.52 -17.72
N TRP A 337 9.30 -2.82 -17.34
CA TRP A 337 9.34 -1.96 -16.16
C TRP A 337 8.98 -2.79 -14.94
N THR A 338 9.89 -2.90 -13.97
CA THR A 338 9.54 -3.36 -12.62
C THR A 338 8.97 -2.18 -11.85
N ILE A 339 7.72 -2.27 -11.41
CA ILE A 339 7.12 -1.33 -10.47
C ILE A 339 7.22 -1.88 -9.04
N THR A 340 7.68 -1.05 -8.12
CA THR A 340 7.74 -1.36 -6.69
C THR A 340 6.95 -0.32 -5.91
N ARG A 341 6.01 -0.78 -5.06
CA ARG A 341 5.26 0.06 -4.12
C ARG A 341 5.94 0.01 -2.77
N LEU A 342 6.39 1.18 -2.31
CA LEU A 342 7.00 1.40 -1.02
C LEU A 342 6.09 2.30 -0.19
N HIS A 343 5.88 1.95 1.07
CA HIS A 343 5.06 2.71 2.01
C HIS A 343 5.92 3.13 3.20
N ALA A 344 6.16 4.44 3.29
CA ALA A 344 6.84 5.07 4.41
C ALA A 344 5.83 5.73 5.35
N ARG A 345 5.88 5.42 6.64
CA ARG A 345 5.13 6.12 7.70
C ARG A 345 6.09 6.86 8.60
N TYR A 346 5.89 8.16 8.79
CA TYR A 346 6.84 9.00 9.50
C TYR A 346 6.22 10.21 10.19
N GLU A 347 6.94 10.78 11.15
CA GLU A 347 6.56 12.00 11.85
C GLU A 347 7.78 12.87 12.12
N LYS A 348 7.56 14.08 12.65
CA LYS A 348 8.60 15.08 12.95
C LYS A 348 9.74 14.54 13.83
N THR A 349 9.46 13.53 14.67
CA THR A 349 10.45 12.99 15.62
C THR A 349 11.25 11.79 15.07
N ASP A 350 10.78 11.18 13.98
CA ASP A 350 11.21 9.87 13.49
C ASP A 350 12.11 9.93 12.24
N ILE A 351 11.95 10.95 11.39
CA ILE A 351 12.73 11.09 10.14
C ILE A 351 13.77 12.21 10.20
N GLY A 352 15.04 11.81 10.08
CA GLY A 352 16.19 12.72 10.05
C GLY A 352 16.69 13.08 8.65
N ALA A 353 16.31 12.34 7.61
CA ALA A 353 16.85 12.48 6.25
C ALA A 353 15.81 12.18 5.14
N ASP A 354 16.05 12.71 3.95
CA ASP A 354 15.28 12.37 2.75
C ASP A 354 15.40 10.88 2.39
N LEU A 355 14.43 10.31 1.67
CA LEU A 355 14.52 8.92 1.22
C LEU A 355 15.51 8.84 0.05
N VAL A 356 16.60 8.11 0.22
CA VAL A 356 17.58 7.82 -0.85
C VAL A 356 17.31 6.42 -1.36
N PHE A 357 17.35 6.20 -2.67
CA PHE A 357 17.03 4.93 -3.29
C PHE A 357 18.27 4.26 -3.88
N ARG A 358 18.27 2.93 -3.87
CA ARG A 358 19.28 2.09 -4.50
C ARG A 358 18.63 0.91 -5.20
N GLU A 359 19.33 0.37 -6.19
CA GLU A 359 18.94 -0.90 -6.80
C GLU A 359 18.94 -2.02 -5.76
N ALA A 360 17.96 -2.91 -5.87
CA ALA A 360 17.82 -4.05 -4.98
C ALA A 360 17.59 -5.34 -5.76
N PRO A 361 18.02 -6.51 -5.23
CA PRO A 361 17.76 -7.78 -5.86
C PRO A 361 16.27 -8.07 -6.03
N PRO A 362 15.89 -8.93 -7.00
CA PRO A 362 14.51 -9.34 -7.17
C PRO A 362 14.00 -10.15 -5.99
N ILE A 363 12.70 -10.01 -5.72
CA ILE A 363 12.00 -10.72 -4.64
C ILE A 363 10.75 -11.41 -5.16
N VAL A 364 10.36 -12.48 -4.47
CA VAL A 364 9.11 -13.19 -4.73
C VAL A 364 8.34 -13.42 -3.43
N GLY A 365 7.03 -13.63 -3.55
CA GLY A 365 6.13 -13.92 -2.44
C GLY A 365 4.70 -13.52 -2.77
N GLY A 366 3.72 -14.08 -2.06
CA GLY A 366 2.32 -13.72 -2.31
C GLY A 366 1.74 -14.29 -3.61
N ARG A 367 2.19 -15.46 -4.08
CA ARG A 367 1.88 -16.02 -5.42
C ARG A 367 0.95 -17.24 -5.41
N GLU A 368 0.29 -17.56 -4.29
CA GLU A 368 -0.49 -18.81 -4.11
C GLU A 368 0.28 -20.06 -4.57
N ARG A 369 1.54 -20.21 -4.14
CA ARG A 369 2.33 -21.41 -4.42
C ARG A 369 2.45 -22.27 -3.19
N TYR A 370 2.40 -23.58 -3.41
CA TYR A 370 2.59 -24.56 -2.36
C TYR A 370 3.97 -25.20 -2.46
N ASP A 371 4.60 -25.42 -1.32
CA ASP A 371 5.81 -26.21 -1.23
C ASP A 371 5.54 -27.71 -1.45
N ALA A 372 6.59 -28.52 -1.50
CA ALA A 372 6.46 -29.97 -1.67
C ALA A 372 5.73 -30.68 -0.51
N SER A 373 5.58 -30.01 0.63
CA SER A 373 4.88 -30.50 1.81
C SER A 373 3.41 -30.09 1.82
N GLY A 374 2.97 -29.27 0.85
CA GLY A 374 1.61 -28.75 0.77
C GLY A 374 1.36 -27.53 1.64
N ASN A 375 2.41 -26.84 2.11
CA ASN A 375 2.26 -25.56 2.80
C ASN A 375 2.26 -24.41 1.80
N LEU A 376 1.38 -23.43 2.01
CA LEU A 376 1.37 -22.20 1.24
C LEU A 376 2.65 -21.39 1.49
N GLU A 377 3.25 -20.83 0.43
CA GLU A 377 4.38 -19.90 0.58
C GLU A 377 3.92 -18.70 1.42
N THR A 378 4.71 -18.28 2.39
CA THR A 378 4.45 -17.10 3.23
C THR A 378 5.67 -16.20 3.23
N GLY A 379 5.45 -14.91 3.47
CA GLY A 379 6.51 -13.91 3.47
C GLY A 379 7.16 -13.71 2.10
N SER A 380 8.41 -13.24 2.11
CA SER A 380 9.17 -12.97 0.89
C SER A 380 10.53 -13.66 0.89
N GLU A 381 10.94 -14.12 -0.29
CA GLU A 381 12.22 -14.77 -0.52
C GLU A 381 12.95 -14.11 -1.71
N PRO A 382 14.29 -14.20 -1.77
CA PRO A 382 15.05 -13.80 -2.94
C PRO A 382 14.58 -14.54 -4.21
N GLY A 383 14.45 -13.81 -5.31
CA GLY A 383 14.02 -14.33 -6.60
C GLY A 383 15.02 -14.07 -7.72
N THR A 384 14.79 -14.71 -8.86
CA THR A 384 15.45 -14.36 -10.14
C THR A 384 14.66 -13.32 -10.94
N VAL A 385 13.41 -13.07 -10.54
CA VAL A 385 12.48 -12.08 -11.10
C VAL A 385 11.69 -11.45 -9.96
N ASN A 386 11.16 -10.25 -10.17
CA ASN A 386 10.26 -9.60 -9.21
C ASN A 386 8.85 -10.13 -9.42
N ASN A 387 8.34 -10.91 -8.47
CA ASN A 387 6.95 -11.38 -8.42
C ASN A 387 6.48 -11.40 -6.95
N PHE A 388 6.44 -10.22 -6.34
CA PHE A 388 6.01 -10.01 -4.96
C PHE A 388 4.75 -9.15 -4.90
N GLN A 389 3.81 -9.55 -4.04
CA GLN A 389 2.62 -8.76 -3.71
C GLN A 389 2.18 -9.05 -2.27
N GLY A 390 1.57 -8.10 -1.58
CA GLY A 390 0.77 -8.38 -0.39
C GLY A 390 -0.56 -9.05 -0.78
N ARG A 391 -0.71 -10.33 -0.45
CA ARG A 391 -1.91 -11.14 -0.71
C ARG A 391 -2.52 -11.63 0.61
N TYR A 392 -3.83 -11.48 0.74
CA TYR A 392 -4.63 -11.97 1.85
C TYR A 392 -5.77 -12.80 1.29
N ILE A 393 -6.07 -13.93 1.93
CA ILE A 393 -6.82 -15.01 1.30
C ILE A 393 -8.05 -15.36 2.13
N ILE A 394 -9.22 -15.38 1.51
CA ILE A 394 -10.40 -16.04 2.08
C ILE A 394 -10.60 -17.35 1.32
N ARG A 395 -10.69 -18.46 2.07
CA ARG A 395 -10.98 -19.78 1.51
C ARG A 395 -12.40 -20.22 1.81
N HIS A 396 -13.13 -20.54 0.75
CA HIS A 396 -14.47 -21.11 0.80
C HIS A 396 -14.39 -22.61 0.53
N HIS A 397 -14.38 -23.41 1.60
CA HIS A 397 -14.37 -24.87 1.49
C HIS A 397 -15.62 -25.43 0.81
N TRP A 398 -15.49 -26.60 0.20
CA TRP A 398 -16.59 -27.25 -0.51
C TRP A 398 -17.69 -27.66 0.48
N THR A 399 -18.89 -27.12 0.29
CA THR A 399 -20.07 -27.42 1.11
C THR A 399 -21.11 -28.27 0.36
N GLY A 400 -20.86 -28.56 -0.91
CA GLY A 400 -21.74 -29.37 -1.76
C GLY A 400 -21.66 -30.87 -1.47
N PRO A 401 -22.55 -31.67 -2.08
CA PRO A 401 -22.49 -33.12 -1.96
C PRO A 401 -21.23 -33.69 -2.62
N VAL A 402 -20.65 -34.74 -2.02
CA VAL A 402 -19.49 -35.47 -2.54
C VAL A 402 -19.97 -36.81 -3.08
N MET A 403 -20.08 -36.93 -4.40
CA MET A 403 -20.80 -38.03 -5.06
C MET A 403 -19.90 -39.10 -5.71
N CYS A 404 -18.58 -38.92 -5.66
CA CYS A 404 -17.58 -39.84 -6.17
C CYS A 404 -16.94 -40.68 -5.05
N GLN A 405 -16.31 -41.79 -5.44
CA GLN A 405 -15.64 -42.69 -4.50
C GLN A 405 -14.28 -42.14 -4.03
N ASP A 406 -13.56 -41.44 -4.91
CA ASP A 406 -12.21 -40.93 -4.67
C ASP A 406 -12.17 -39.39 -4.81
N PRO A 407 -12.72 -38.63 -3.84
CA PRO A 407 -12.73 -37.17 -3.89
C PRO A 407 -11.34 -36.58 -3.74
N THR A 408 -11.02 -35.55 -4.53
CA THR A 408 -9.78 -34.78 -4.44
C THR A 408 -10.09 -33.35 -3.96
N PHE A 409 -9.93 -33.14 -2.65
CA PHE A 409 -10.02 -31.83 -1.99
C PHE A 409 -8.74 -31.00 -2.18
N GLY A 410 -8.80 -29.72 -1.80
CA GLY A 410 -7.69 -28.76 -1.93
C GLY A 410 -7.49 -28.21 -3.34
N ARG A 411 -8.49 -28.36 -4.21
CA ARG A 411 -8.48 -27.77 -5.56
C ARG A 411 -9.18 -26.42 -5.49
N TRP A 412 -8.42 -25.34 -5.63
CA TRP A 412 -8.92 -23.97 -5.45
C TRP A 412 -9.11 -23.26 -6.79
N GLY A 413 -10.17 -22.47 -6.90
CA GLY A 413 -10.50 -21.71 -8.11
C GLY A 413 -11.53 -20.61 -7.82
N GLY A 414 -12.18 -20.11 -8.88
CA GLY A 414 -13.26 -19.14 -8.76
C GLY A 414 -14.56 -19.72 -8.18
N PRO A 415 -15.57 -18.87 -7.92
CA PRO A 415 -16.87 -19.30 -7.41
C PRO A 415 -17.49 -20.41 -8.27
N PRO A 416 -18.04 -21.48 -7.66
CA PRO A 416 -18.67 -22.56 -8.43
C PRO A 416 -19.82 -22.04 -9.31
N GLY A 417 -19.76 -22.33 -10.61
CA GLY A 417 -20.79 -21.91 -11.57
C GLY A 417 -20.55 -20.55 -12.23
N GLU A 418 -19.48 -19.84 -11.87
CA GLU A 418 -19.00 -18.66 -12.57
C GLU A 418 -17.79 -19.02 -13.45
N GLU A 419 -17.78 -18.55 -14.70
CA GLU A 419 -16.61 -18.68 -15.57
C GLU A 419 -15.56 -17.65 -15.14
N GLY A 420 -14.45 -18.08 -14.54
CA GLY A 420 -13.39 -17.17 -14.13
C GLY A 420 -12.35 -17.76 -13.18
N GLY A 421 -11.30 -16.99 -12.93
CA GLY A 421 -10.29 -17.27 -11.90
C GLY A 421 -10.79 -16.92 -10.49
N PRO A 422 -9.90 -16.89 -9.48
CA PRO A 422 -10.25 -16.43 -8.13
C PRO A 422 -10.82 -15.01 -8.15
N SER A 423 -11.71 -14.71 -7.20
CA SER A 423 -12.28 -13.36 -7.05
C SER A 423 -11.28 -12.47 -6.32
N ILE A 424 -11.17 -11.20 -6.72
CA ILE A 424 -10.29 -10.22 -6.11
C ILE A 424 -11.11 -8.99 -5.75
N SER A 425 -10.91 -8.45 -4.55
CA SER A 425 -11.44 -7.12 -4.22
C SER A 425 -10.81 -6.07 -5.14
N THR A 426 -11.63 -5.30 -5.85
CA THR A 426 -11.18 -4.22 -6.75
C THR A 426 -11.26 -2.84 -6.10
N ASN A 427 -11.48 -2.78 -4.78
CA ASN A 427 -11.56 -1.51 -4.06
C ASN A 427 -10.22 -0.76 -4.13
N PRO A 428 -10.21 0.59 -4.08
CA PRO A 428 -9.00 1.40 -3.99
C PRO A 428 -8.10 0.93 -2.85
N SER A 429 -6.79 1.22 -2.95
CA SER A 429 -5.85 0.83 -1.89
C SER A 429 -6.31 1.39 -0.54
N PRO A 430 -6.29 0.58 0.53
CA PRO A 430 -6.74 1.01 1.85
C PRO A 430 -5.88 2.13 2.48
N ASN A 431 -4.79 2.51 1.82
CA ASN A 431 -3.82 3.51 2.27
C ASN A 431 -3.87 4.82 1.46
N THR A 432 -4.67 4.90 0.40
CA THR A 432 -4.65 6.01 -0.58
C THR A 432 -5.80 7.00 -0.37
N GLU A 433 -6.92 6.52 0.15
CA GLU A 433 -8.00 7.38 0.64
C GLU A 433 -7.81 7.61 2.14
N GLY A 434 -7.38 8.81 2.51
CA GLY A 434 -7.32 9.24 3.90
C GLY A 434 -8.66 9.05 4.61
N GLY A 435 -8.78 7.95 5.37
CA GLY A 435 -9.84 7.65 6.33
C GLY A 435 -11.28 8.00 5.89
N GLN A 436 -11.92 7.14 5.10
CA GLN A 436 -13.38 7.16 4.98
C GLN A 436 -14.06 6.47 6.19
N GLU A 437 -15.26 6.98 6.50
CA GLU A 437 -16.07 6.78 7.70
C GLU A 437 -16.39 5.33 8.09
N GLN A 438 -16.69 5.15 9.39
CA GLN A 438 -17.15 3.91 10.00
C GLN A 438 -18.32 3.30 9.23
N THR A 439 -18.08 2.14 8.63
CA THR A 439 -19.11 1.33 7.99
C THR A 439 -19.73 0.38 9.03
N PRO A 440 -21.05 0.11 9.01
CA PRO A 440 -21.64 -0.94 9.83
C PRO A 440 -20.95 -2.30 9.57
N GLY A 441 -20.39 -2.93 10.61
CA GLY A 441 -19.52 -4.10 10.47
C GLY A 441 -18.02 -3.79 10.55
N SER A 442 -17.65 -2.56 10.92
CA SER A 442 -16.26 -2.13 11.13
C SER A 442 -15.47 -3.10 12.02
N LEU A 443 -14.26 -3.44 11.59
CA LEU A 443 -13.29 -4.25 12.35
C LEU A 443 -12.47 -3.41 13.34
N ASP A 444 -12.99 -2.27 13.79
CA ASP A 444 -12.31 -1.30 14.66
C ASP A 444 -11.94 -1.86 16.05
N ASP A 445 -12.69 -2.86 16.55
CA ASP A 445 -12.43 -3.48 17.85
C ASP A 445 -11.71 -4.84 17.74
N SER A 446 -11.58 -5.40 16.54
CA SER A 446 -10.96 -6.71 16.32
C SER A 446 -9.44 -6.67 16.43
N GLN A 447 -8.87 -7.68 17.07
CA GLN A 447 -7.42 -7.89 17.12
C GLN A 447 -6.94 -8.68 15.89
N LEU A 448 -5.67 -8.52 15.50
CA LEU A 448 -5.15 -9.16 14.30
C LEU A 448 -5.22 -10.70 14.41
N GLU A 449 -4.99 -11.23 15.61
CA GLU A 449 -5.13 -12.63 15.98
C GLU A 449 -6.53 -13.20 15.71
N GLU A 450 -7.57 -12.37 15.82
CA GLU A 450 -8.96 -12.77 15.57
C GLU A 450 -9.29 -12.80 14.07
N LEU A 451 -8.54 -12.06 13.26
CA LEU A 451 -8.78 -11.86 11.82
C LEU A 451 -8.00 -12.84 10.93
N VAL A 452 -6.93 -13.45 11.43
CA VAL A 452 -6.04 -14.34 10.65
C VAL A 452 -6.31 -15.82 10.93
N ILE A 453 -6.26 -16.68 9.91
CA ILE A 453 -6.38 -18.15 10.04
C ILE A 453 -5.05 -18.80 10.36
N ASP A 454 -3.99 -18.33 9.74
CA ASP A 454 -2.64 -18.82 9.97
C ASP A 454 -1.84 -17.89 10.89
N ALA A 455 -0.77 -18.41 11.47
CA ALA A 455 0.20 -17.60 12.18
C ALA A 455 0.91 -16.66 11.20
N ILE A 456 1.34 -15.50 11.69
CA ILE A 456 2.22 -14.58 10.98
C ILE A 456 3.55 -14.53 11.74
N PRO A 457 4.50 -15.44 11.46
CA PRO A 457 5.76 -15.54 12.20
C PRO A 457 6.55 -14.23 12.21
N GLU A 458 6.52 -13.47 11.12
CA GLU A 458 7.20 -12.18 10.96
C GLU A 458 6.74 -11.14 11.98
N LEU A 459 5.50 -11.26 12.46
CA LEU A 459 4.91 -10.37 13.45
C LEU A 459 4.70 -11.05 14.80
N GLY A 460 5.07 -12.32 14.96
CA GLY A 460 4.78 -13.09 16.18
C GLY A 460 3.29 -13.27 16.48
N VAL A 461 2.41 -13.09 15.49
CA VAL A 461 0.95 -13.21 15.63
C VAL A 461 0.57 -14.69 15.57
N THR A 462 -0.15 -15.15 16.58
CA THR A 462 -0.73 -16.49 16.61
C THR A 462 -2.25 -16.37 16.53
N PRO A 463 -2.93 -17.09 15.62
CA PRO A 463 -4.37 -16.99 15.45
C PRO A 463 -5.11 -17.37 16.73
N ALA A 464 -6.19 -16.67 17.03
CA ALA A 464 -7.07 -16.97 18.15
C ALA A 464 -7.67 -18.38 17.97
N PRO A 465 -7.85 -19.17 19.06
CA PRO A 465 -8.50 -20.47 18.97
C PRO A 465 -9.90 -20.33 18.36
N ARG A 466 -10.14 -21.00 17.24
CA ARG A 466 -11.47 -21.07 16.62
C ARG A 466 -12.13 -22.40 16.93
N GLU A 467 -13.43 -22.37 17.27
CA GLU A 467 -14.24 -23.58 17.25
C GLU A 467 -14.29 -24.09 15.82
N ARG A 468 -13.67 -25.24 15.54
CA ARG A 468 -13.86 -25.93 14.26
C ARG A 468 -15.36 -26.20 14.13
N SER A 469 -16.00 -25.64 13.11
CA SER A 469 -17.26 -26.23 12.67
C SER A 469 -16.91 -27.63 12.16
N ASP A 470 -17.43 -28.65 12.83
CA ASP A 470 -17.20 -30.06 12.53
C ASP A 470 -17.89 -30.50 11.21
N ALA A 471 -17.59 -29.81 10.10
CA ALA A 471 -17.95 -30.23 8.75
C ALA A 471 -16.78 -30.89 8.02
N ALA A 472 -15.67 -31.20 8.71
CA ALA A 472 -14.56 -31.97 8.19
C ALA A 472 -14.51 -33.38 8.84
N CYS A 473 -14.89 -34.37 8.05
CA CYS A 473 -14.47 -35.79 8.15
C CYS A 473 -14.70 -36.53 9.49
N THR A 474 -15.94 -36.97 9.75
CA THR A 474 -16.13 -38.30 10.36
C THR A 474 -16.43 -39.32 9.26
N VAL A 475 -15.41 -40.07 8.85
CA VAL A 475 -15.61 -41.37 8.20
C VAL A 475 -16.23 -42.29 9.24
N ARG A 476 -17.57 -42.36 9.27
CA ARG A 476 -18.26 -43.50 9.90
C ARG A 476 -17.99 -44.72 9.03
N GLY A 477 -16.91 -45.44 9.33
CA GLY A 477 -16.71 -46.79 8.84
C GLY A 477 -17.88 -47.65 9.30
N VAL A 478 -18.83 -47.91 8.39
CA VAL A 478 -19.88 -48.91 8.59
C VAL A 478 -19.21 -50.28 8.43
N HIS A 479 -18.53 -50.75 9.46
CA HIS A 479 -18.32 -52.18 9.62
C HIS A 479 -19.60 -52.77 10.20
N GLY A 480 -20.41 -53.35 9.30
CA GLY A 480 -21.56 -54.15 9.66
C GLY A 480 -21.14 -55.32 10.54
N ALA A 481 -21.40 -55.21 11.84
CA ALA A 481 -21.33 -56.32 12.77
C ALA A 481 -22.58 -57.19 12.56
N ILE A 482 -22.37 -58.37 11.95
CA ILE A 482 -23.34 -59.46 11.90
C ILE A 482 -23.54 -59.98 13.34
N PRO A 483 -24.77 -60.08 13.88
CA PRO A 483 -24.98 -60.58 15.23
C PRO A 483 -24.88 -62.10 15.22
N ALA A 484 -23.70 -62.63 15.52
CA ALA A 484 -23.52 -64.05 15.84
C ALA A 484 -23.74 -64.26 17.35
N GLY A 485 -25.01 -64.32 17.76
CA GLY A 485 -25.37 -65.03 18.98
C GLY A 485 -25.28 -66.52 18.70
N PHE A 486 -24.38 -67.23 19.37
CA PHE A 486 -24.49 -68.58 19.92
C PHE A 486 -23.10 -69.23 20.11
N ALA A 487 -22.87 -69.75 21.32
CA ALA A 487 -21.85 -70.74 21.71
C ALA A 487 -20.40 -70.17 21.83
N VAL A 488 -19.57 -70.48 22.83
CA VAL A 488 -19.39 -71.67 23.67
C VAL A 488 -18.78 -71.26 25.03
N VAL A 489 -19.30 -71.84 26.12
CA VAL A 489 -18.65 -71.93 27.43
C VAL A 489 -17.54 -72.99 27.37
N LEU A 490 -16.29 -72.61 27.65
CA LEU A 490 -15.12 -73.44 28.01
C LEU A 490 -13.95 -72.46 28.08
N GLY A 491 -13.14 -72.28 29.11
CA GLY A 491 -12.79 -73.08 30.27
C GLY A 491 -11.33 -72.72 30.56
N LEU A 492 -11.05 -71.93 31.58
CA LEU A 492 -9.68 -71.66 32.05
C LEU A 492 -9.64 -71.75 33.58
N PHE A 493 -9.53 -72.98 34.05
CA PHE A 493 -9.00 -73.31 35.37
C PHE A 493 -7.48 -73.46 35.21
N GLY A 494 -6.71 -72.63 35.92
CA GLY A 494 -5.25 -72.65 35.84
C GLY A 494 -4.58 -71.97 37.03
N LEU A 495 -4.44 -72.74 38.11
CA LEU A 495 -3.31 -72.75 39.06
C LEU A 495 -3.06 -71.51 39.95
N ALA A 496 -3.53 -71.61 41.19
CA ALA A 496 -2.86 -71.00 42.35
C ALA A 496 -2.65 -72.07 43.44
N VAL A 497 -1.48 -72.68 43.43
CA VAL A 497 -0.97 -73.55 44.51
C VAL A 497 -0.23 -72.66 45.50
N ILE A 498 -0.80 -72.39 46.68
CA ILE A 498 -0.04 -71.95 47.85
C ILE A 498 -0.47 -72.75 49.09
N ARG A 499 0.48 -73.61 49.48
CA ARG A 499 0.70 -74.31 50.76
C ARG A 499 -0.10 -73.84 51.97
N ARG A 500 -0.72 -74.80 52.67
CA ARG A 500 -0.89 -74.79 54.14
C ARG A 500 -0.27 -76.05 54.75
N ARG A 501 0.66 -75.86 55.68
CA ARG A 501 1.18 -76.87 56.61
C ARG A 501 0.30 -76.89 57.85
N ARG A 502 0.06 -78.10 58.40
CA ARG A 502 -0.10 -78.49 59.83
C ARG A 502 -1.14 -77.69 60.65
N ASP A 503 -2.13 -78.29 61.32
CA ASP A 503 -2.27 -79.61 61.95
C ASP A 503 -3.69 -80.17 61.81
#